data_AF-A0A0P1MLZ6-F1
#
_entry.id   AF-A0A0P1MLZ6-F1
#
_cell.length_a   1.000
_cell.length_b   1.000
_cell.length_c   1.000
_cell.angle_alpha   90.00
_cell.angle_beta   90.00
_cell.angle_gamma   90.00
#
_symmetry.space_group_name_H-M   'P 1'
#
loop_
_entity.id
_entity.type
_entity.pdbx_description
1 polymer ?
#
loop_
_entity_poly.entity_id
_entity_poly.type
_entity_poly.pdbx_seq_one_letter_code
_entity_poly.pdbx_strand_id
1 'polypeptide(L)' 'MRNQKIKSAVKTKVLKDRYMLCPECGNFAHISLGQVYCIVCGAKMIDRCPRCEELIIYPTAKFCPVCGEKLVKKEI' A
#
# COMPACT_ATOMS: atom_id res chain seq x y z
N MET A 1 22.77 9.43 -25.24
CA MET A 1 21.56 9.93 -24.54
C MET A 1 20.45 8.85 -24.47
N ARG A 2 20.72 7.64 -23.95
CA ARG A 2 19.78 6.49 -23.96
C ARG A 2 19.19 6.11 -22.59
N ASN A 3 19.20 7.01 -21.60
CA ASN A 3 18.86 6.68 -20.20
C ASN A 3 17.60 7.35 -19.62
N GLN A 4 16.82 8.08 -20.42
CA GLN A 4 15.63 8.81 -19.93
C GLN A 4 14.29 8.12 -20.23
N LYS A 5 14.17 7.35 -21.33
CA LYS A 5 12.87 6.74 -21.71
C LYS A 5 12.46 5.53 -20.86
N ILE A 6 13.42 4.83 -20.24
CA ILE A 6 13.14 3.63 -19.41
C ILE A 6 12.54 4.02 -18.05
N LYS A 7 12.96 5.15 -17.46
CA LYS A 7 12.50 5.62 -16.14
C LYS A 7 11.00 5.93 -16.10
N SER A 8 10.45 6.45 -17.20
CA SER A 8 9.03 6.86 -17.29
C SER A 8 8.07 5.66 -17.41
N ALA A 9 8.46 4.59 -18.12
CA ALA A 9 7.62 3.41 -18.27
C ALA A 9 7.52 2.58 -16.97
N VAL A 10 8.62 2.50 -16.20
CA VAL A 10 8.64 1.83 -14.89
C VAL A 10 7.80 2.59 -13.86
N LYS A 11 7.91 3.93 -13.83
CA LYS A 11 7.09 4.78 -12.94
C LYS A 11 5.58 4.61 -13.19
N THR A 12 5.19 4.34 -14.45
CA THR A 12 3.79 4.12 -14.84
C THR A 12 3.29 2.72 -14.51
N LYS A 13 4.15 1.70 -14.57
CA LYS A 13 3.81 0.32 -14.16
C LYS A 13 3.62 0.20 -12.64
N VAL A 14 4.49 0.83 -11.84
CA VAL A 14 4.42 0.81 -10.37
C VAL A 14 3.12 1.45 -9.84
N LEU A 15 2.54 2.41 -10.58
CA LEU A 15 1.25 3.01 -10.22
C LEU A 15 0.03 2.11 -10.48
N LYS A 16 0.20 1.08 -11.34
CA LYS A 16 -0.89 0.20 -11.77
C LYS A 16 -1.17 -0.91 -10.76
N ASP A 17 -0.16 -1.36 -10.03
CA ASP A 17 -0.22 -2.43 -9.02
C ASP A 17 -0.25 -1.84 -7.59
N ARG A 18 -1.14 -0.86 -7.34
CA ARG A 18 -1.32 -0.27 -6.00
C ARG A 18 -2.36 -1.06 -5.20
N TYR A 19 -2.13 -1.14 -3.89
CA TYR A 19 -2.98 -1.89 -2.98
C TYR A 19 -3.47 -1.00 -1.84
N MET A 20 -4.68 -1.31 -1.37
CA MET A 20 -5.22 -0.85 -0.11
C MET A 20 -4.89 -1.90 0.95
N LEU A 21 -4.39 -1.49 2.11
CA LEU A 21 -4.08 -2.35 3.26
C LEU A 21 -5.13 -2.15 4.36
N CYS A 22 -5.56 -3.23 5.00
CA CYS A 22 -6.33 -3.17 6.23
C CYS A 22 -5.39 -3.10 7.44
N PRO A 23 -5.41 -2.01 8.23
CA PRO A 23 -4.50 -1.85 9.36
C PRO A 23 -4.88 -2.72 10.57
N GLU A 24 -6.09 -3.28 10.61
CA GLU A 24 -6.52 -4.14 11.71
C GLU A 24 -6.05 -5.58 11.51
N CYS A 25 -6.37 -6.19 10.36
CA CYS A 25 -6.13 -7.62 10.12
C CYS A 25 -5.04 -7.94 9.09
N GLY A 26 -4.49 -6.93 8.40
CA GLY A 26 -3.45 -7.13 7.38
C GLY A 26 -3.96 -7.64 6.03
N ASN A 27 -5.28 -7.81 5.85
CA ASN A 27 -5.84 -8.12 4.53
C ASN A 27 -5.61 -6.95 3.57
N PHE A 28 -5.44 -7.23 2.28
CA PHE A 28 -5.20 -6.20 1.27
C PHE A 28 -6.06 -6.43 0.02
N ALA A 29 -6.31 -5.36 -0.72
CA ALA A 29 -7.09 -5.39 -1.96
C ALA A 29 -6.41 -4.51 -3.01
N HIS A 30 -6.53 -4.89 -4.27
CA HIS A 30 -6.04 -4.05 -5.36
C HIS A 30 -6.87 -2.76 -5.46
N ILE A 31 -6.23 -1.61 -5.72
CA ILE A 31 -6.92 -0.30 -5.74
C ILE A 31 -8.03 -0.23 -6.81
N SER A 32 -7.90 -1.00 -7.90
CA SER A 32 -8.91 -1.03 -8.98
C SER A 32 -10.27 -1.58 -8.53
N LEU A 33 -10.34 -2.24 -7.37
CA LEU A 33 -11.60 -2.73 -6.81
C LEU A 33 -12.41 -1.62 -6.12
N GLY A 34 -11.82 -0.43 -5.90
CA GLY A 34 -12.50 0.68 -5.22
C GLY A 34 -12.90 0.36 -3.78
N GLN A 35 -12.26 -0.64 -3.16
CA GLN A 35 -12.60 -1.13 -1.84
C GLN A 35 -12.10 -0.17 -0.75
N VAL A 36 -13.02 0.49 -0.06
CA VAL A 36 -12.72 1.45 1.03
C VAL A 36 -12.70 0.76 2.40
N TYR A 37 -13.46 -0.33 2.57
CA TYR A 37 -13.58 -1.08 3.82
C TYR A 37 -13.15 -2.53 3.63
N CYS A 38 -12.53 -3.11 4.65
CA CYS A 38 -12.05 -4.49 4.63
C CYS A 38 -13.24 -5.48 4.65
N ILE A 39 -13.31 -6.37 3.65
CA ILE A 39 -14.33 -7.42 3.60
C ILE A 39 -14.21 -8.48 4.71
N VAL A 40 -13.06 -8.54 5.39
CA VAL A 40 -12.80 -9.54 6.44
C VAL A 40 -13.21 -9.04 7.83
N CYS A 41 -12.93 -7.77 8.15
CA CYS A 41 -13.16 -7.22 9.50
C CYS A 41 -13.91 -5.88 9.55
N GLY A 42 -14.32 -5.32 8.40
CA GLY A 42 -15.07 -4.06 8.33
C GLY A 42 -14.24 -2.79 8.53
N ALA A 43 -12.96 -2.87 8.89
CA ALA A 43 -12.12 -1.70 9.14
C ALA A 43 -11.84 -0.90 7.84
N LYS A 44 -11.70 0.42 7.96
CA LYS A 44 -11.31 1.29 6.85
C LYS A 44 -9.90 0.95 6.37
N MET A 45 -9.72 0.86 5.05
CA MET A 45 -8.44 0.54 4.43
C MET A 45 -7.59 1.80 4.21
N ILE A 46 -6.27 1.63 4.13
CA ILE A 46 -5.28 2.69 3.94
C ILE A 46 -4.39 2.41 2.73
N ASP A 47 -4.02 3.44 1.97
CA ASP A 47 -3.04 3.38 0.87
C ASP A 47 -1.72 4.11 1.21
N ARG A 48 -1.69 4.77 2.37
CA ARG A 48 -0.57 5.56 2.87
C ARG A 48 -0.30 5.25 4.33
N CYS A 49 0.95 5.45 4.73
CA CYS A 49 1.35 5.41 6.13
C CYS A 49 0.59 6.50 6.92
N PRO A 50 -0.05 6.16 8.06
CA PRO A 50 -0.79 7.15 8.86
C PRO A 50 0.12 8.17 9.56
N ARG A 51 1.44 7.92 9.62
CA ARG A 51 2.40 8.80 10.30
C ARG A 51 3.19 9.70 9.35
N CYS A 52 3.68 9.16 8.24
CA CYS A 52 4.54 9.91 7.31
C CYS A 52 3.94 10.07 5.90
N GLU A 53 2.70 9.62 5.68
CA GLU A 53 1.95 9.71 4.43
C GLU A 53 2.58 9.03 3.21
N GLU A 54 3.70 8.33 3.38
CA GLU A 54 4.35 7.56 2.31
C GLU A 54 3.41 6.47 1.77
N LEU A 55 3.45 6.27 0.45
CA LEU A 55 2.61 5.26 -0.20
C LEU A 55 2.99 3.85 0.26
N ILE A 56 1.97 3.04 0.53
CA ILE A 56 2.14 1.63 0.83
C ILE A 56 2.29 0.89 -0.49
N ILE A 57 3.53 0.56 -0.85
CA ILE A 57 3.88 -0.15 -2.09
C ILE A 57 3.97 -1.68 -1.91
N TYR A 58 4.07 -2.16 -0.66
CA TYR A 58 4.13 -3.58 -0.33
C TYR A 58 2.90 -3.96 0.50
N PRO A 59 1.91 -4.69 -0.07
CA PRO A 59 0.66 -5.01 0.62
C PRO A 59 0.84 -5.92 1.85
N THR A 60 1.97 -6.63 1.95
CA THR A 60 2.29 -7.51 3.07
C THR A 60 3.16 -6.85 4.15
N ALA A 61 3.49 -5.56 3.99
CA ALA A 61 4.33 -4.84 4.94
C ALA A 61 3.62 -4.64 6.28
N LYS A 62 4.24 -5.13 7.36
CA LYS A 62 3.80 -4.89 8.74
C LYS A 62 4.26 -3.54 9.29
N PHE A 63 5.32 -2.96 8.72
CA PHE A 63 5.92 -1.70 9.13
C PHE A 63 6.21 -0.80 7.92
N CYS A 64 6.14 0.51 8.12
CA CYS A 64 6.49 1.49 7.09
C CYS A 64 8.02 1.45 6.84
N PRO A 65 8.48 1.29 5.58
CA PRO A 65 9.91 1.24 5.27
C PRO A 65 10.60 2.61 5.40
N VAL A 66 9.84 3.70 5.53
CA VAL A 66 10.38 5.06 5.64
C VAL A 66 10.46 5.53 7.10
N CYS A 67 9.38 5.39 7.88
CA CYS A 67 9.34 5.92 9.25
C CYS A 67 9.27 4.87 10.35
N GLY A 68 9.17 3.58 10.01
CA GLY A 68 9.10 2.47 10.97
C GLY A 68 7.74 2.29 11.65
N GLU A 69 6.73 3.10 11.32
CA GLU A 69 5.39 2.98 11.91
C GLU A 69 4.76 1.61 11.66
N LYS A 70 4.07 1.05 12.67
CA LYS A 70 3.34 -0.22 12.53
C LYS A 70 2.13 0.00 11.62
N LEU A 71 2.06 -0.72 10.52
CA LEU A 71 0.96 -0.62 9.55
C LEU A 71 -0.19 -1.58 9.88
N VAL A 72 0.09 -2.69 10.57
CA VAL A 72 -0.90 -3.72 10.93
C VAL A 72 -0.87 -3.98 12.43
N LYS A 73 -2.02 -3.86 13.10
CA LYS A 73 -2.13 -4.04 14.55
C LYS A 73 -2.04 -5.51 14.96
N LYS A 74 -2.78 -6.39 14.29
CA LYS A 74 -2.85 -7.82 14.63
C LYS A 74 -1.49 -8.49 14.46
N GLU A 75 -1.04 -9.10 15.54
CA GLU A 75 0.13 -9.98 15.54
C GLU A 75 -0.34 -11.35 15.04
N ILE A 76 0.31 -11.84 13.99
CA ILE A 76 0.12 -13.18 13.44
C ILE A 76 1.14 -14.07 14.12
#